data_AF-A0A6V7KFY9-F1
#
_entry.id   AF-A0A6V7KFY9-F1
#
_cell.length_a   1.000
_cell.length_b   1.000
_cell.length_c   1.000
_cell.angle_alpha   90.00
_cell.angle_beta   90.00
_cell.angle_gamma   90.00
#
_symmetry.space_group_name_H-M   'P 1'
#
loop_
_entity.id
_entity.type
_entity.pdbx_description
1 polymer ?
#
loop_
_entity_poly.entity_id
_entity_poly.type
_entity_poly.pdbx_seq_one_letter_code
_entity_poly.pdbx_strand_id
1 'polypeptide(L)' 'DDVPSAAAGGPMDVNTALQEVLKNAIIHDGVVHGLHESAKALD' A
#
# COMPACT_ATOMS: atom_id res chain seq x y z
N ASP A 1 -6.27 20.72 1.53
CA ASP A 1 -4.91 20.18 1.55
C ASP A 1 -4.75 19.37 0.28
N ASP A 2 -3.96 19.90 -0.64
CA ASP A 2 -3.85 19.44 -2.02
C ASP A 2 -2.86 18.26 -2.04
N VAL A 3 -3.37 17.03 -2.02
CA VAL A 3 -2.53 15.84 -2.15
C VAL A 3 -2.33 15.61 -3.64
N PRO A 4 -1.11 15.73 -4.20
CA PRO A 4 -0.89 15.42 -5.60
C PRO A 4 -1.14 13.92 -5.77
N SER A 5 -2.28 13.57 -6.38
CA SER A 5 -2.56 12.21 -6.83
C SER A 5 -1.45 11.85 -7.81
N ALA A 6 -0.56 10.96 -7.39
CA ALA A 6 0.62 10.56 -8.14
C ALA A 6 0.21 10.23 -9.59
N ALA A 7 0.79 10.95 -10.54
CA ALA A 7 0.56 10.72 -11.96
C ALA A 7 0.89 9.26 -12.26
N ALA A 8 -0.12 8.49 -12.66
CA ALA A 8 0.01 7.09 -13.05
C ALA A 8 0.94 7.00 -14.27
N GLY A 9 2.23 6.79 -14.00
CA GLY A 9 3.29 6.75 -14.98
C GLY A 9 3.26 5.45 -15.78
N GLY A 10 2.88 5.54 -17.06
CA GLY A 10 3.04 4.47 -18.05
C GLY A 10 2.27 3.17 -17.75
N PRO A 11 2.34 2.17 -18.65
CA PRO A 11 1.80 0.84 -18.38
C PRO A 11 2.62 0.20 -17.26
N MET A 12 2.14 0.37 -16.03
CA MET A 12 2.78 -0.16 -14.83
C MET A 12 2.55 -1.67 -14.74
N ASP A 13 3.62 -2.44 -14.51
CA ASP A 13 3.47 -3.86 -14.19
C ASP A 13 2.90 -4.04 -12.78
N VAL A 14 2.19 -5.15 -12.58
CA VAL A 14 1.48 -5.43 -11.32
C VAL A 14 2.41 -5.46 -10.11
N ASN A 15 3.65 -5.94 -10.27
CA ASN A 15 4.59 -6.01 -9.16
C ASN A 15 5.07 -4.62 -8.76
N THR A 16 5.34 -3.74 -9.72
CA THR A 16 5.71 -2.34 -9.45
C THR A 16 4.55 -1.59 -8.79
N ALA A 17 3.32 -1.76 -9.27
CA ALA A 17 2.14 -1.16 -8.65
C ALA A 17 1.95 -1.63 -7.20
N LEU A 18 2.07 -2.93 -6.96
CA LEU A 18 1.96 -3.50 -5.62
C LEU A 18 3.05 -2.96 -4.69
N GLN A 19 4.30 -2.85 -5.16
CA GLN A 19 5.39 -2.30 -4.37
C GLN A 19 5.15 -0.85 -3.96
N GLU A 20 4.58 -0.01 -4.84
CA GLU A 20 4.26 1.38 -4.50
C GLU A 20 3.14 1.49 -3.48
N VAL A 21 2.08 0.69 -3.63
CA VAL A 21 0.99 0.63 -2.65
C VAL A 21 1.50 0.20 -1.28
N LEU A 22 2.37 -0.81 -1.21
CA LEU A 22 2.95 -1.27 0.06
C LEU A 22 3.87 -0.21 0.69
N LYS A 23 4.70 0.49 -0.09
CA LYS A 23 5.52 1.60 0.41
C LYS A 23 4.66 2.69 1.05
N ASN A 24 3.57 3.07 0.38
CA ASN A 24 2.65 4.07 0.89
C ASN A 24 1.94 3.58 2.15
N ALA A 25 1.46 2.34 2.16
CA ALA A 25 0.77 1.78 3.31
C ALA A 25 1.67 1.70 4.57
N ILE A 26 2.98 1.44 4.42
CA ILE A 26 3.94 1.45 5.53
C ILE A 26 4.10 2.87 6.11
N ILE A 27 4.13 3.91 5.28
CA ILE A 27 4.26 5.32 5.75
C ILE A 27 3.07 5.74 6.61
N HIS A 28 1.89 5.18 6.34
CA HIS A 28 0.65 5.50 7.04
C HIS A 28 0.28 4.52 8.15
N ASP A 29 1.22 3.65 8.58
CA ASP A 29 0.97 2.57 9.55
C ASP A 29 -0.22 1.66 9.17
N GLY A 30 -0.50 1.55 7.87
CA GLY A 30 -1.63 0.80 7.31
C GLY A 30 -1.35 -0.68 7.05
N VAL A 31 -0.16 -1.18 7.40
CA VAL A 31 0.23 -2.58 7.22
C VAL A 31 0.47 -3.25 8.57
N VAL A 32 -0.35 -4.26 8.86
CA VAL A 32 -0.15 -5.14 10.02
C VAL A 32 0.87 -6.22 9.69
N HIS A 33 1.76 -6.49 10.63
CA HIS A 33 2.81 -7.50 10.50
C HIS A 33 2.53 -8.65 11.48
N GLY A 34 2.48 -9.89 10.97
CA GLY A 34 2.19 -11.09 11.76
C GLY A 34 0.85 -11.75 11.37
N LEU A 35 0.80 -13.08 11.44
CA LEU A 35 -0.36 -13.86 10.98
C LEU A 35 -1.58 -13.67 11.90
N HIS A 36 -1.37 -13.63 13.22
CA HIS A 36 -2.46 -13.45 14.17
C HIS A 36 -3.06 -12.05 14.09
N GLU A 37 -2.22 -11.03 13.94
CA GLU A 37 -2.60 -9.63 13.80
C GLU A 37 -3.34 -9.39 12.48
N SER A 38 -2.86 -10.02 11.40
CA SER A 38 -3.55 -10.00 10.10
C SER A 38 -4.92 -10.67 10.17
N ALA A 39 -5.02 -11.82 10.83
CA ALA A 39 -6.29 -12.53 11.01
C ALA A 39 -7.29 -11.69 11.82
N LYS A 40 -6.83 -11.01 12.87
CA LYS A 40 -7.67 -10.13 13.69
C LYS A 40 -8.14 -8.87 12.95
N ALA A 41 -7.31 -8.30 12.07
CA ALA A 41 -7.69 -7.14 11.27
C ALA A 41 -8.63 -7.48 10.11
N LEU A 42 -8.70 -8.76 9.74
CA LEU A 42 -9.59 -9.29 8.71
C LEU A 42 -10.98 -9.68 9.24
N ASP A 43 -11.06 -10.07 10.52
CA ASP A 43 -12.31 -10.26 11.25
C ASP A 43 -13.08 -8.93 11.40
#